data_AF-A0A7X7MM73-F1
#
_entry.id   AF-A0A7X7MM73-F1
#
_cell.length_a   1.000
_cell.length_b   1.000
_cell.length_c   1.000
_cell.angle_alpha   90.00
_cell.angle_beta   90.00
_cell.angle_gamma   90.00
#
_symmetry.space_group_name_H-M   'P 1'
#
loop_
_entity.id
_entity.type
_entity.pdbx_description
1 polymer ?
#
loop_
_entity_poly.entity_id
_entity_poly.type
_entity_poly.pdbx_seq_one_letter_code
_entity_poly.pdbx_strand_id
1 'polypeptide(L)'
;MKRCLISCVLIACAALALRAEPYKADWASLDKRPVPQWWQEAKFGIFIHWGVYAVPAYAPIDEANVYAKYSEHYDNRMRSKNAAFTNFHARTYGDRVTYADFA
;
A
#
# COMPACT_ATOMS: atom_id res chain seq x y z
N MET A 1 34.49 23.09 -39.74
CA MET A 1 33.01 23.15 -39.91
C MET A 1 32.34 21.79 -39.92
N LYS A 2 32.74 20.83 -40.79
CA LYS A 2 32.11 19.50 -40.88
C LYS A 2 32.14 18.66 -39.59
N ARG A 3 33.25 18.68 -38.84
CA ARG A 3 33.39 17.99 -37.54
C ARG A 3 32.46 18.55 -36.45
N CYS A 4 32.19 19.85 -36.47
CA CYS A 4 31.32 20.51 -35.50
C CYS A 4 29.84 20.21 -35.78
N LEU A 5 29.45 20.13 -37.06
CA LEU A 5 28.11 19.66 -37.45
C LEU A 5 27.85 18.20 -37.04
N ILE A 6 28.83 17.31 -37.23
CA ILE A 6 28.68 15.89 -36.85
C ILE A 6 28.48 15.74 -35.34
N SER A 7 29.26 16.47 -34.54
CA SER A 7 29.08 16.48 -33.07
C SER A 7 27.72 17.04 -32.65
N CYS A 8 27.22 18.10 -33.30
CA CYS A 8 25.90 18.66 -33.00
C CYS A 8 24.76 17.68 -33.34
N VAL A 9 24.86 16.97 -34.48
CA VAL A 9 23.89 15.95 -34.89
C VAL A 9 23.90 14.76 -33.93
N LEU A 10 25.07 14.30 -33.50
CA LEU A 10 25.19 13.20 -32.53
C LEU A 10 24.60 13.56 -31.15
N ILE A 11 24.83 14.78 -30.69
CA ILE A 11 24.26 15.29 -29.42
C ILE A 11 22.73 15.41 -29.52
N ALA A 12 22.20 15.91 -30.64
CA ALA A 12 20.76 16.02 -30.87
C ALA A 12 20.08 14.63 -30.91
N CYS A 13 20.67 13.65 -31.59
CA CYS A 13 20.15 12.28 -31.62
C CYS A 13 20.16 11.60 -30.24
N ALA A 14 21.20 11.82 -29.42
CA ALA A 14 21.26 11.31 -28.06
C ALA A 14 20.18 11.93 -27.15
N ALA A 15 19.89 13.22 -27.31
CA ALA A 15 18.83 13.91 -26.55
C ALA A 15 17.41 13.41 -26.89
N LEU A 16 17.17 13.02 -28.15
CA LEU A 16 15.90 12.39 -28.56
C LEU A 16 15.73 10.96 -28.01
N ALA A 17 16.83 10.21 -27.85
CA ALA A 17 16.82 8.84 -27.31
C ALA A 17 16.59 8.78 -25.78
N LEU A 18 16.76 9.90 -25.07
CA LEU A 18 16.55 10.01 -23.62
C LEU A 18 15.09 10.24 -23.21
N ARG A 19 14.15 10.33 -24.17
CA ARG A 19 12.72 10.42 -23.84
C ARG A 19 12.20 9.03 -23.50
N ALA A 20 11.81 8.84 -22.24
CA ALA A 20 11.01 7.69 -21.84
C ALA A 20 9.71 7.69 -22.65
N GLU A 21 9.44 6.62 -23.41
CA GLU A 21 8.12 6.43 -24.02
C GLU A 21 7.07 6.36 -22.90
N PRO A 22 5.94 7.08 -23.03
CA PRO A 22 4.84 6.94 -22.10
C PRO A 22 4.32 5.49 -22.11
N TYR A 23 4.01 4.94 -20.93
CA TYR A 23 3.34 3.66 -20.84
C TYR A 23 1.94 3.74 -21.46
N LYS A 24 1.57 2.71 -22.21
CA LYS A 24 0.20 2.50 -22.69
C LYS A 24 -0.56 1.66 -21.66
N ALA A 25 -1.89 1.75 -21.66
CA ALA A 25 -2.76 0.96 -20.79
C ALA A 25 -2.91 -0.49 -21.29
N ASP A 26 -1.80 -1.16 -21.58
CA ASP A 26 -1.73 -2.56 -21.99
C ASP A 26 -0.54 -3.28 -21.33
N TRP A 27 -0.68 -4.59 -21.11
CA TRP A 27 0.31 -5.39 -20.39
C TRP A 27 1.68 -5.40 -21.06
N ALA A 28 1.71 -5.47 -22.40
CA ALA A 28 2.96 -5.49 -23.14
C ALA A 28 3.78 -4.19 -22.97
N SER A 29 3.11 -3.07 -22.72
CA SER A 29 3.76 -1.81 -22.35
C SER A 29 4.16 -1.78 -20.86
N LEU A 30 3.27 -2.15 -19.95
CA LEU A 30 3.50 -2.04 -18.50
C LEU A 30 4.58 -3.01 -17.98
N ASP A 31 4.67 -4.21 -18.54
CA ASP A 31 5.65 -5.24 -18.13
C ASP A 31 7.10 -4.84 -18.47
N LYS A 32 7.29 -3.84 -19.34
CA LYS A 32 8.62 -3.27 -19.62
C LYS A 32 9.13 -2.36 -18.50
N ARG A 33 8.32 -2.02 -17.49
CA ARG A 33 8.72 -1.12 -16.41
C ARG A 33 9.72 -1.82 -15.48
N PRO A 34 10.98 -1.36 -15.39
CA PRO A 34 11.92 -1.90 -14.43
C PRO A 34 11.52 -1.50 -13.00
N VAL A 35 11.92 -2.31 -12.02
CA VAL A 35 11.89 -1.89 -10.62
C VAL A 35 12.90 -0.75 -10.43
N PRO A 36 12.52 0.43 -9.91
CA PRO A 36 13.43 1.55 -9.73
C PRO A 36 14.65 1.16 -8.89
N GLN A 37 15.83 1.66 -9.25
CA GLN A 37 17.10 1.33 -8.58
C GLN A 37 17.03 1.59 -7.07
N TRP A 38 16.48 2.74 -6.66
CA TRP A 38 16.35 3.10 -5.25
C TRP A 38 15.53 2.07 -4.44
N TRP A 39 14.50 1.45 -5.04
CA TRP A 39 13.69 0.43 -4.37
C TRP A 39 14.47 -0.86 -4.21
N GLN A 40 15.24 -1.24 -5.23
CA GLN A 40 16.13 -2.39 -5.14
C GLN A 40 17.23 -2.15 -4.09
N GLU A 41 17.73 -0.93 -3.93
CA GLU A 41 18.79 -0.56 -2.99
C GLU A 41 18.32 -0.38 -1.54
N ALA A 42 17.05 0.00 -1.31
CA ALA A 42 16.56 0.35 0.03
C ALA A 42 16.64 -0.81 1.05
N LYS A 43 16.38 -2.05 0.61
CA LYS A 43 16.40 -3.32 1.38
C LYS A 43 15.48 -3.43 2.61
N PHE A 44 15.15 -2.33 3.27
CA PHE A 44 14.36 -2.27 4.49
C PHE A 44 13.33 -1.16 4.38
N GLY A 45 12.11 -1.46 4.81
CA GLY A 45 11.00 -0.51 4.88
C GLY A 45 10.14 -0.79 6.10
N ILE A 46 9.51 0.25 6.62
CA ILE A 46 8.53 0.16 7.70
C ILE A 46 7.14 0.28 7.07
N PHE A 47 6.27 -0.68 7.38
CA PHE A 47 4.85 -0.58 7.02
C PHE A 47 4.02 -0.25 8.25
N ILE A 48 3.05 0.64 8.09
CA ILE A 48 2.21 1.17 9.16
C ILE A 48 0.76 0.83 8.82
N HIS A 49 0.15 -0.05 9.60
CA HIS A 49 -1.30 -0.22 9.63
C HIS A 49 -1.86 0.73 10.68
N TRP A 50 -2.34 1.89 10.23
CA TRP A 50 -2.96 2.88 11.09
C TRP A 50 -4.25 3.41 10.45
N GLY A 51 -5.30 3.47 11.27
CA GLY A 51 -6.64 3.89 10.88
C GLY A 51 -7.55 3.84 12.11
N VAL A 52 -8.86 4.07 11.92
CA VAL A 52 -9.82 4.15 13.03
C VAL A 52 -9.95 2.84 13.83
N TYR A 53 -9.62 1.69 13.23
CA TYR A 53 -9.49 0.40 13.93
C TYR A 53 -8.40 0.38 15.01
N ALA A 54 -7.44 1.31 14.97
CA ALA A 54 -6.41 1.45 15.99
C ALA A 54 -6.95 2.11 17.28
N VAL A 55 -8.13 2.73 17.24
CA VAL A 55 -8.80 3.28 18.44
C VAL A 55 -9.25 2.17 19.39
N PRO A 56 -9.98 1.12 18.95
CA PRO A 56 -10.30 0.00 19.82
C PRO A 56 -9.12 -0.93 20.11
N ALA A 57 -8.09 -0.92 19.26
CA ALA A 57 -6.81 -1.60 19.49
C ALA A 57 -6.93 -3.06 19.97
N TYR A 58 -7.89 -3.82 19.43
CA TYR A 58 -8.25 -5.13 19.96
C TYR A 58 -8.31 -6.21 18.88
N ALA A 59 -7.74 -7.36 19.22
CA ALA A 59 -7.98 -8.65 18.61
C ALA A 59 -7.70 -9.76 19.66
N PRO A 60 -8.39 -10.92 19.60
CA PRO A 60 -8.08 -12.06 20.45
C PRO A 60 -6.71 -12.65 20.11
N ILE A 61 -5.92 -12.99 21.12
CA ILE A 61 -4.54 -13.49 20.96
C ILE A 61 -4.42 -15.01 21.14
N ASP A 62 -5.42 -15.62 21.77
CA ASP A 62 -5.51 -17.04 22.13
C ASP A 62 -6.13 -17.91 21.02
N GLU A 63 -6.68 -17.30 19.95
CA GLU A 63 -7.18 -18.05 18.80
C GLU A 63 -6.05 -18.71 18.00
N ALA A 64 -6.28 -19.96 17.55
CA ALA A 64 -5.30 -20.74 16.79
C ALA A 64 -5.02 -20.17 15.38
N ASN A 65 -5.93 -19.36 14.83
CA ASN A 65 -5.80 -18.78 13.50
C ASN A 65 -5.09 -17.42 13.55
N VAL A 66 -3.98 -17.26 12.82
CA VAL A 66 -3.22 -16.01 12.73
C VAL A 66 -4.08 -14.82 12.25
N TYR A 67 -5.02 -15.06 11.34
CA TYR A 67 -5.90 -14.01 10.80
C TYR A 67 -6.98 -13.54 11.79
N ALA A 68 -7.18 -14.25 12.90
CA ALA A 68 -8.05 -13.79 13.97
C ALA A 68 -7.42 -12.66 14.78
N LYS A 69 -6.08 -12.53 14.75
CA LYS A 69 -5.29 -11.63 15.59
C LYS A 69 -5.09 -10.23 14.98
N TYR A 70 -5.67 -10.00 13.81
CA TYR A 70 -5.55 -8.76 13.04
C TYR A 70 -6.58 -7.75 13.53
N SER A 71 -6.13 -6.74 14.28
CA SER A 71 -6.99 -5.71 14.86
C SER A 71 -7.58 -4.77 13.80
N GLU A 72 -6.93 -4.64 12.65
CA GLU A 72 -7.42 -3.85 11.52
C GLU A 72 -8.72 -4.41 10.91
N HIS A 73 -9.05 -5.67 11.18
CA HIS A 73 -10.32 -6.28 10.78
C HIS A 73 -11.48 -6.01 11.75
N TYR A 74 -11.32 -5.12 12.73
CA TYR A 74 -12.31 -4.86 13.79
C TYR A 74 -13.75 -4.68 13.25
N ASP A 75 -13.98 -3.80 12.27
CA ASP A 75 -15.32 -3.58 11.70
C ASP A 75 -15.89 -4.84 11.02
N ASN A 76 -15.07 -5.53 10.23
CA ASN A 76 -15.49 -6.77 9.60
C ASN A 76 -15.90 -7.83 10.64
N ARG A 77 -15.16 -7.92 11.75
CA ARG A 77 -15.45 -8.85 12.85
C ARG A 77 -16.70 -8.46 13.64
N MET A 78 -16.93 -7.16 13.83
CA MET A 78 -18.17 -6.63 14.39
C MET A 78 -19.37 -6.99 13.49
N ARG A 79 -19.27 -6.76 12.17
CA ARG A 79 -20.32 -7.07 11.20
C ARG A 79 -20.60 -8.56 11.08
N SER A 80 -19.56 -9.39 11.15
CA SER A 80 -19.69 -10.85 11.16
C SER A 80 -20.16 -11.41 12.50
N LYS A 81 -20.45 -10.55 13.49
CA LYS A 81 -20.87 -10.92 14.85
C LYS A 81 -19.91 -11.88 15.54
N ASN A 82 -18.61 -11.71 15.33
CA ASN A 82 -17.61 -12.50 16.04
C ASN A 82 -17.69 -12.16 17.54
N ALA A 83 -17.92 -13.19 18.37
CA ALA A 83 -18.20 -13.01 19.79
C ALA A 83 -17.06 -12.31 20.55
N ALA A 84 -15.79 -12.58 20.22
CA ALA A 84 -14.67 -11.93 20.89
C ALA A 84 -14.71 -10.40 20.69
N PHE A 85 -14.98 -9.97 19.46
CA PHE A 85 -15.05 -8.55 19.10
C PHE A 85 -16.32 -7.89 19.61
N THR A 86 -17.49 -8.49 19.40
CA THR A 86 -18.77 -7.88 19.84
C THR A 86 -18.86 -7.81 21.37
N ASN A 87 -18.38 -8.83 22.09
CA ASN A 87 -18.39 -8.81 23.55
C ASN A 87 -17.39 -7.80 24.10
N PHE A 88 -16.20 -7.66 23.48
CA PHE A 88 -15.26 -6.61 23.82
C PHE A 88 -15.86 -5.23 23.58
N HIS A 89 -16.50 -5.01 22.42
CA HIS A 89 -17.09 -3.73 22.07
C HIS A 89 -18.22 -3.32 23.02
N ALA A 90 -19.17 -4.23 23.27
CA ALA A 90 -20.27 -4.00 24.19
C ALA A 90 -19.79 -3.71 25.61
N ARG A 91 -18.77 -4.44 26.09
CA ARG A 91 -18.19 -4.23 27.43
C ARG A 91 -17.43 -2.90 27.55
N THR A 92 -16.72 -2.47 26.51
CA THR A 92 -15.82 -1.31 26.56
C THR A 92 -16.51 0.00 26.16
N TYR A 93 -17.39 -0.04 25.15
CA TYR A 93 -18.02 1.15 24.55
C TYR A 93 -19.55 1.17 24.67
N GLY A 94 -20.17 0.01 24.89
CA GLY A 94 -21.62 -0.14 24.96
C GLY A 94 -22.29 -0.30 23.59
N ASP A 95 -23.55 -0.73 23.60
CA ASP A 95 -24.25 -1.18 22.38
C ASP A 95 -24.69 -0.04 21.44
N ARG A 96 -24.57 1.21 21.88
CA ARG A 96 -24.94 2.40 21.09
C ARG A 96 -23.78 2.98 20.28
N VAL A 97 -22.55 2.59 20.62
CA VAL A 97 -21.37 3.00 19.86
C VAL A 97 -21.23 2.05 18.68
N THR A 98 -21.01 2.62 17.51
CA THR A 98 -20.76 1.91 16.26
C THR A 98 -19.30 2.10 15.87
N TYR A 99 -18.82 1.27 14.93
CA TYR A 99 -17.45 1.43 14.42
C TYR A 99 -17.22 2.81 13.77
N ALA A 100 -18.24 3.40 13.14
CA ALA A 100 -18.15 4.71 12.51
C ALA A 100 -17.94 5.85 13.52
N ASP A 101 -18.32 5.66 14.79
CA ASP A 101 -18.14 6.66 15.85
C ASP A 101 -16.68 6.78 16.33
N PHE A 102 -15.77 5.93 15.84
CA PHE A 102 -14.32 6.06 16.08
C PHE A 102 -13.60 7.04 15.13
N ALA A 103 -14.30 7.59 14.13
CA ALA A 103 -13.75 8.51 13.13
C ALA A 103 -13.92 9.99 13.49
#